data_AF-A0AAW2M7V5-F1
#
_entry.id   AF-A0AAW2M7V5-F1
#
_cell.length_a   1.000
_cell.length_b   1.000
_cell.length_c   1.000
_cell.angle_alpha   90.00
_cell.angle_beta   90.00
_cell.angle_gamma   90.00
#
_symmetry.space_group_name_H-M   'P 1'
#
loop_
_entity.id
_entity.type
_entity.pdbx_description
1 polymer ?
#
loop_
_entity_poly.entity_id
_entity_poly.type
_entity_poly.pdbx_seq_one_letter_code
_entity_poly.pdbx_strand_id
1 'polypeptide(L)'
;MEPCITRNDIANSDDVPGLKPFPERLYAVPPRIASGAVSGVSVEEYLEDNKLWKKHVNAYRKINRIIDSGRYRNIMDMNAGFGGFAAALQSPKLWVMNVVPTIAEKNTLGVIYERGLIGIYHDWCEAFSTYPRTYDLIHANGVFSLYKDKCDLEDILLEVDRILRPEGAVIFRDEVDVLVKVKKMIGGMRWDSKMMDHEDGPLVPEKILVVVKQYWVGNSTSSQ
;
A
#
# COMPACT_ATOMS: atom_id res chain seq x y z
N MET A 1 13.72 -28.13 27.79
CA MET A 1 13.05 -26.85 27.45
C MET A 1 11.68 -27.22 26.94
N GLU A 2 10.64 -26.88 27.70
CA GLU A 2 9.27 -26.96 27.18
C GLU A 2 9.12 -25.90 26.09
N PRO A 3 8.54 -26.25 24.92
CA PRO A 3 8.27 -25.27 23.88
C PRO A 3 7.28 -24.24 24.43
N CYS A 4 7.67 -22.96 24.44
CA CYS A 4 6.81 -21.83 24.79
C CYS A 4 5.80 -21.54 23.66
N ILE A 5 5.02 -22.55 23.28
CA ILE A 5 3.90 -22.41 22.38
C ILE A 5 2.70 -22.18 23.28
N THR A 6 2.09 -20.98 23.19
CA THR A 6 0.77 -20.74 23.77
C THR A 6 -0.18 -21.81 23.28
N ARG A 7 -0.63 -22.67 24.20
CA ARG A 7 -1.60 -23.71 23.93
C ARG A 7 -2.90 -23.01 23.54
N ASN A 8 -3.24 -23.10 22.26
CA ASN A 8 -4.52 -22.63 21.77
C ASN A 8 -5.56 -23.61 22.33
N ASP A 9 -6.39 -23.20 23.28
CA ASP A 9 -7.43 -24.07 23.88
C ASP A 9 -8.55 -24.45 22.87
N ILE A 10 -8.35 -24.11 21.59
CA ILE A 10 -9.10 -24.54 20.41
C ILE A 10 -8.35 -25.68 19.71
N ALA A 11 -7.71 -26.58 20.46
CA ALA A 11 -6.94 -27.71 19.93
C ALA A 11 -7.85 -28.87 19.49
N ASN A 12 -8.83 -28.59 18.63
CA ASN A 12 -9.60 -29.57 17.85
C ASN A 12 -10.28 -28.96 16.60
N SER A 13 -9.64 -27.98 15.95
CA SER A 13 -9.86 -27.66 14.55
C SER A 13 -8.64 -26.95 13.99
N ASP A 14 -8.08 -27.44 12.90
CA ASP A 14 -7.03 -26.76 12.11
C ASP A 14 -7.50 -25.41 11.51
N ASP A 15 -8.72 -24.98 11.83
CA ASP A 15 -9.34 -23.72 11.46
C ASP A 15 -9.52 -22.84 12.71
N VAL A 16 -9.03 -21.60 12.65
CA VAL A 16 -9.65 -20.50 13.42
C VAL A 16 -11.13 -20.52 13.08
N PRO A 17 -12.07 -20.65 14.04
CA PRO A 17 -13.48 -20.86 13.72
C PRO A 17 -13.99 -19.77 12.76
N GLY A 18 -14.26 -20.14 11.51
CA GLY A 18 -14.84 -19.25 10.50
C GLY A 18 -13.90 -18.65 9.45
N LEU A 19 -12.58 -18.90 9.49
CA LEU A 19 -11.70 -18.47 8.40
C LEU A 19 -11.72 -19.45 7.22
N LYS A 20 -11.79 -18.92 6.01
CA LYS A 20 -11.67 -19.71 4.77
C LYS A 20 -10.20 -20.05 4.48
N PRO A 21 -9.91 -21.09 3.67
CA PRO A 21 -8.55 -21.33 3.21
C PRO A 21 -8.07 -20.22 2.27
N PHE A 22 -6.74 -20.07 2.15
CA PHE A 22 -6.14 -19.22 1.13
C PHE A 22 -6.22 -19.92 -0.24
N PRO A 23 -6.53 -19.21 -1.36
CA PRO A 23 -6.67 -17.76 -1.51
C PRO A 23 -8.09 -17.20 -1.28
N GLU A 24 -9.10 -18.05 -1.04
CA GLU A 24 -10.50 -17.63 -0.90
C GLU A 24 -10.71 -16.60 0.23
N ARG A 25 -9.97 -16.75 1.33
CA ARG A 25 -10.00 -15.81 2.46
C ARG A 25 -9.62 -14.37 2.12
N LEU A 26 -8.96 -14.12 0.98
CA LEU A 26 -8.65 -12.75 0.54
C LEU A 26 -9.92 -11.93 0.29
N TYR A 27 -11.01 -12.57 -0.12
CA TYR A 27 -12.27 -11.89 -0.44
C TYR A 27 -13.43 -12.31 0.47
N ALA A 28 -13.26 -13.34 1.28
CA ALA A 28 -14.22 -13.68 2.32
C ALA A 28 -14.38 -12.52 3.31
N VAL A 29 -15.58 -12.39 3.89
CA VAL A 29 -15.84 -11.41 4.95
C VAL A 29 -15.11 -11.88 6.21
N PRO A 30 -14.19 -11.07 6.76
CA PRO A 30 -13.47 -11.41 7.98
C PRO A 30 -14.44 -11.54 9.17
N PRO A 31 -14.29 -12.56 10.04
CA PRO A 31 -15.13 -12.74 11.22
C PRO A 31 -15.29 -11.50 12.08
N ARG A 32 -14.23 -10.68 12.24
CA ARG A 32 -14.30 -9.44 13.03
C ARG A 32 -15.18 -8.35 12.44
N ILE A 33 -15.33 -8.33 11.11
CA ILE A 33 -16.26 -7.42 10.43
C ILE A 33 -17.67 -7.97 10.58
N ALA A 34 -17.87 -9.28 10.37
CA ALA A 34 -19.17 -9.92 10.52
C ALA A 34 -19.73 -9.80 11.95
N SER A 35 -18.87 -9.82 12.98
CA SER A 35 -19.25 -9.64 14.38
C SER A 35 -19.39 -8.18 14.82
N GLY A 36 -19.10 -7.21 13.95
CA GLY A 36 -19.12 -5.78 14.29
C GLY A 36 -18.03 -5.35 15.28
N ALA A 37 -16.93 -6.10 15.40
CA ALA A 37 -15.83 -5.77 16.31
C ALA A 37 -14.97 -4.59 15.83
N VAL A 38 -15.09 -4.22 14.54
CA VAL A 38 -14.44 -3.04 13.97
C VAL A 38 -15.44 -1.89 13.97
N SER A 39 -15.20 -0.89 14.83
CA SER A 39 -16.08 0.27 14.95
C SER A 39 -16.22 1.00 13.61
N GLY A 40 -17.45 1.31 13.22
CA GLY A 40 -17.75 2.09 12.02
C GLY A 40 -17.45 1.40 10.70
N VAL A 41 -17.41 0.05 10.68
CA VAL A 41 -17.21 -0.73 9.45
C VAL A 41 -18.33 -1.75 9.31
N SER A 42 -19.07 -1.69 8.20
CA SER A 42 -20.08 -2.69 7.86
C SER A 42 -19.54 -3.74 6.88
N VAL A 43 -20.27 -4.85 6.74
CA VAL A 43 -19.95 -5.88 5.74
C VAL A 43 -20.07 -5.32 4.33
N GLU A 44 -21.07 -4.47 4.09
CA GLU A 44 -21.30 -3.81 2.80
C GLU A 44 -20.13 -2.91 2.42
N GLU A 45 -19.62 -2.11 3.37
CA GLU A 45 -18.46 -1.23 3.16
C GLU A 45 -17.22 -2.05 2.75
N TYR A 46 -16.97 -3.18 3.41
CA TYR A 46 -15.87 -4.08 3.06
C TYR A 46 -16.03 -4.70 1.65
N LEU A 47 -17.25 -5.08 1.27
CA LEU A 47 -17.52 -5.65 -0.06
C LEU A 47 -17.41 -4.59 -1.16
N GLU A 48 -17.79 -3.35 -0.88
CA GLU A 48 -17.63 -2.22 -1.77
C GLU A 48 -16.15 -1.85 -1.97
N ASP A 49 -15.38 -1.76 -0.89
CA ASP A 49 -13.92 -1.56 -0.92
C ASP A 49 -13.23 -2.60 -1.82
N ASN A 50 -13.59 -3.88 -1.68
CA ASN A 50 -13.05 -4.93 -2.53
C ASN A 50 -13.37 -4.76 -4.02
N LYS A 51 -14.56 -4.26 -4.36
CA LYS A 51 -14.93 -3.97 -5.76
C LYS A 51 -14.15 -2.77 -6.27
N LEU A 52 -14.01 -1.73 -5.45
CA LEU A 52 -13.31 -0.51 -5.77
C LEU A 52 -11.82 -0.77 -6.01
N TRP A 53 -11.14 -1.51 -5.13
CA TRP A 53 -9.73 -1.86 -5.32
C TRP A 53 -9.46 -2.71 -6.56
N LYS A 54 -10.37 -3.63 -6.90
CA LYS A 54 -10.27 -4.37 -8.18
C LYS A 54 -10.28 -3.41 -9.37
N LYS A 55 -11.13 -2.39 -9.33
CA LYS A 55 -11.22 -1.36 -10.37
C LYS A 55 -9.94 -0.51 -10.42
N HIS A 56 -9.48 0.01 -9.27
CA HIS A 56 -8.26 0.80 -9.17
C HIS A 56 -7.03 0.04 -9.68
N VAL A 57 -6.81 -1.19 -9.23
CA VAL A 57 -5.67 -2.02 -9.65
C VAL A 57 -5.72 -2.31 -11.15
N ASN A 58 -6.91 -2.54 -11.71
CA ASN A 58 -7.06 -2.70 -13.16
C ASN A 58 -6.71 -1.42 -13.95
N ALA A 59 -7.00 -0.24 -13.40
CA ALA A 59 -6.54 1.02 -13.98
C ALA A 59 -5.01 1.16 -13.90
N TYR A 60 -4.42 0.84 -12.74
CA TYR A 60 -2.98 0.88 -12.55
C TYR A 60 -2.22 -0.03 -13.52
N ARG A 61 -2.72 -1.26 -13.76
CA ARG A 61 -2.16 -2.19 -14.76
C ARG A 61 -2.14 -1.62 -16.17
N LYS A 62 -3.18 -0.87 -16.56
CA LYS A 62 -3.24 -0.21 -17.88
C LYS A 62 -2.22 0.93 -18.00
N ILE A 63 -2.01 1.68 -16.93
CA ILE A 63 -1.07 2.81 -16.88
C ILE A 63 0.38 2.29 -16.85
N ASN A 64 0.65 1.29 -16.02
CA ASN A 64 1.97 0.71 -15.80
C ASN A 64 1.97 -0.79 -16.07
N ARG A 65 2.23 -1.16 -17.33
CA ARG A 65 2.27 -2.56 -17.79
C ARG A 65 3.34 -3.41 -17.09
N ILE A 66 4.31 -2.78 -16.41
CA ILE A 66 5.36 -3.47 -15.66
C ILE A 66 4.78 -4.23 -14.46
N ILE A 67 3.64 -3.79 -13.91
CA ILE A 67 2.98 -4.46 -12.77
C ILE A 67 2.71 -5.94 -13.10
N ASP A 68 2.24 -6.24 -14.31
CA ASP A 68 1.91 -7.62 -14.71
C ASP A 68 3.13 -8.40 -15.27
N SER A 69 4.27 -7.72 -15.51
CA SER A 69 5.49 -8.35 -16.03
C SER A 69 6.18 -9.29 -15.03
N GLY A 70 5.88 -9.18 -13.73
CA GLY A 70 6.59 -9.87 -12.65
C GLY A 70 7.93 -9.23 -12.26
N ARG A 71 8.23 -8.03 -12.77
CA ARG A 71 9.41 -7.24 -12.36
C ARG A 71 9.27 -6.73 -10.93
N TYR A 72 8.09 -6.26 -10.53
CA TYR A 72 7.83 -5.86 -9.15
C TYR A 72 7.54 -7.09 -8.29
N ARG A 73 8.34 -7.32 -7.25
CA ARG A 73 8.20 -8.46 -6.34
C ARG A 73 7.96 -8.02 -4.90
N ASN A 74 8.68 -6.99 -4.47
CA ASN A 74 8.57 -6.41 -3.14
C ASN A 74 7.73 -5.14 -3.23
N ILE A 75 6.48 -5.19 -2.76
CA ILE A 75 5.55 -4.08 -2.87
C ILE A 75 5.19 -3.60 -1.47
N MET A 76 5.01 -2.30 -1.31
CA MET A 76 4.52 -1.71 -0.07
C MET A 76 3.24 -0.93 -0.35
N ASP A 77 2.26 -1.08 0.53
CA ASP A 77 1.05 -0.27 0.57
C ASP A 77 1.07 0.58 1.84
N MET A 78 1.30 1.88 1.68
CA MET A 78 1.54 2.80 2.79
C MET A 78 0.27 3.09 3.61
N ASN A 79 -0.91 2.89 3.02
CA ASN A 79 -2.19 3.07 3.68
C ASN A 79 -3.15 1.98 3.22
N ALA A 80 -3.02 0.81 3.82
CA ALA A 80 -3.65 -0.40 3.34
C ALA A 80 -5.17 -0.47 3.56
N GLY A 81 -5.75 0.34 4.46
CA GLY A 81 -7.15 0.21 4.84
C GLY A 81 -7.46 -1.23 5.25
N PHE A 82 -8.36 -1.91 4.53
CA PHE A 82 -8.67 -3.33 4.77
C PHE A 82 -7.70 -4.34 4.12
N GLY A 83 -6.65 -3.88 3.42
CA GLY A 83 -5.76 -4.70 2.59
C GLY A 83 -6.32 -4.97 1.19
N GLY A 84 -7.24 -4.12 0.70
CA GLY A 84 -7.94 -4.31 -0.57
C GLY A 84 -7.01 -4.25 -1.79
N PHE A 85 -6.05 -3.32 -1.80
CA PHE A 85 -5.01 -3.24 -2.84
C PHE A 85 -4.21 -4.53 -2.95
N ALA A 86 -3.68 -5.03 -1.82
CA ALA A 86 -2.91 -6.27 -1.80
C ALA A 86 -3.73 -7.49 -2.26
N ALA A 87 -5.00 -7.58 -1.85
CA ALA A 87 -5.89 -8.64 -2.28
C ALA A 87 -6.24 -8.56 -3.77
N ALA A 88 -6.38 -7.37 -4.34
CA ALA A 88 -6.64 -7.17 -5.76
C ALA A 88 -5.41 -7.43 -6.64
N LEU A 89 -4.21 -7.19 -6.09
CA LEU A 89 -2.95 -7.40 -6.80
C LEU A 89 -2.41 -8.84 -6.74
N GLN A 90 -2.93 -9.64 -5.80
CA GLN A 90 -2.42 -10.97 -5.43
C GLN A 90 -1.86 -11.79 -6.60
N SER A 91 -0.61 -12.24 -6.43
CA SER A 91 0.11 -13.09 -7.37
C SER A 91 1.19 -13.89 -6.61
N PRO A 92 1.50 -15.13 -7.03
CA PRO A 92 2.51 -15.96 -6.36
C PRO A 92 3.95 -15.42 -6.47
N LYS A 93 4.20 -14.43 -7.34
CA LYS A 93 5.54 -13.89 -7.61
C LYS A 93 5.86 -12.61 -6.83
N LEU A 94 4.88 -12.05 -6.12
CA LEU A 94 5.01 -10.80 -5.39
C LEU A 94 4.42 -10.94 -3.99
N TRP A 95 4.84 -10.06 -3.10
CA TRP A 95 4.25 -9.89 -1.79
C TRP A 95 4.06 -8.40 -1.51
N VAL A 96 3.08 -8.08 -0.68
CA VAL A 96 2.73 -6.71 -0.31
C VAL A 96 2.90 -6.53 1.19
N MET A 97 3.76 -5.62 1.61
CA MET A 97 3.78 -5.10 2.98
C MET A 97 2.62 -4.13 3.15
N ASN A 98 1.61 -4.50 3.93
CA ASN A 98 0.48 -3.61 4.21
C ASN A 98 0.78 -2.77 5.45
N VAL A 99 0.72 -1.46 5.32
CA VAL A 99 0.92 -0.55 6.45
C VAL A 99 -0.41 0.10 6.81
N VAL A 100 -0.75 0.04 8.09
CA VAL A 100 -1.89 0.75 8.67
C VAL A 100 -1.33 1.95 9.44
N PRO A 101 -1.53 3.19 8.94
CA PRO A 101 -1.08 4.38 9.66
C PRO A 101 -1.63 4.42 11.09
N THR A 102 -0.79 4.72 12.07
CA THR A 102 -1.20 4.86 13.49
C THR A 102 -2.24 5.96 13.69
N ILE A 103 -2.22 6.98 12.83
CA ILE A 103 -3.16 8.09 12.84
C ILE A 103 -4.50 7.78 12.15
N ALA A 104 -4.64 6.61 11.50
CA ALA A 104 -5.89 6.21 10.88
C ALA A 104 -6.96 5.96 11.94
N GLU A 105 -8.19 6.43 11.69
CA GLU A 105 -9.30 6.31 12.65
C GLU A 105 -9.73 4.86 12.89
N LYS A 106 -9.61 4.01 11.86
CA LYS A 106 -10.10 2.63 11.88
C LYS A 106 -8.96 1.65 12.12
N ASN A 107 -9.10 0.81 13.14
CA ASN A 107 -8.18 -0.28 13.38
C ASN A 107 -8.47 -1.49 12.48
N THR A 108 -7.79 -1.54 11.33
CA THR A 108 -8.00 -2.54 10.27
C THR A 108 -6.92 -3.62 10.21
N LEU A 109 -5.84 -3.57 11.00
CA LEU A 109 -4.75 -4.55 10.89
C LEU A 109 -5.21 -5.99 11.17
N GLY A 110 -6.12 -6.19 12.11
CA GLY A 110 -6.72 -7.51 12.34
C GLY A 110 -7.48 -8.04 11.13
N VAL A 111 -8.10 -7.17 10.32
CA VAL A 111 -8.76 -7.56 9.06
C VAL A 111 -7.73 -8.07 8.06
N ILE A 112 -6.60 -7.37 7.94
CA ILE A 112 -5.50 -7.75 7.04
C ILE A 112 -4.99 -9.15 7.40
N TYR A 113 -4.82 -9.45 8.69
CA TYR A 113 -4.40 -10.77 9.15
C TYR A 113 -5.43 -11.87 8.92
N GLU A 114 -6.72 -11.59 9.13
CA GLU A 114 -7.81 -12.56 8.85
C GLU A 114 -7.92 -12.89 7.34
N ARG A 115 -7.55 -11.94 6.46
CA ARG A 115 -7.38 -12.18 5.01
C ARG A 115 -6.10 -12.97 4.67
N GLY A 116 -5.24 -13.18 5.66
CA GLY A 116 -3.95 -13.86 5.52
C GLY A 116 -2.90 -13.07 4.77
N LEU A 117 -2.99 -11.74 4.86
CA LEU A 117 -1.98 -10.81 4.38
C LEU A 117 -1.06 -10.43 5.55
N ILE A 118 0.16 -9.98 5.22
CA ILE A 118 1.07 -9.43 6.23
C ILE A 118 0.90 -7.92 6.31
N GLY A 119 1.09 -7.37 7.50
CA GLY A 119 1.06 -5.93 7.70
C GLY A 119 1.51 -5.51 9.08
N ILE A 120 1.71 -4.20 9.24
CA ILE A 120 2.14 -3.58 10.48
C ILE A 120 1.45 -2.23 10.69
N TYR A 121 1.47 -1.72 11.93
CA TYR A 121 1.25 -0.30 12.15
C TYR A 121 2.53 0.48 11.95
N HIS A 122 2.42 1.69 11.41
CA HIS A 122 3.54 2.61 11.30
C HIS A 122 3.06 4.06 11.31
N ASP A 123 3.89 4.97 11.81
CA ASP A 123 3.70 6.41 11.71
C ASP A 123 4.64 6.95 10.64
N TRP A 124 4.10 7.52 9.56
CA TRP A 124 4.90 8.02 8.44
C TRP A 124 5.63 9.33 8.74
N CYS A 125 5.39 9.94 9.90
CA CYS A 125 6.25 11.00 10.41
C CYS A 125 7.59 10.46 10.97
N GLU A 126 7.69 9.14 11.15
CA GLU A 126 8.89 8.45 11.62
C GLU A 126 9.49 7.56 10.51
N ALA A 127 10.79 7.31 10.60
CA ALA A 127 11.48 6.44 9.65
C ALA A 127 10.98 4.99 9.75
N PHE A 128 10.67 4.37 8.62
CA PHE A 128 10.21 2.99 8.57
C PHE A 128 11.37 2.04 8.89
N SER A 129 11.15 1.08 9.79
CA SER A 129 12.18 0.11 10.21
C SER A 129 12.47 -0.93 9.14
N THR A 130 13.10 -0.52 8.04
CA THR A 130 13.55 -1.36 6.93
C THR A 130 14.84 -0.85 6.31
N TYR A 131 15.53 -1.72 5.58
CA TYR A 131 16.74 -1.35 4.86
C TYR A 131 16.42 -0.40 3.71
N PRO A 132 17.32 0.54 3.38
CA PRO A 132 17.18 1.36 2.19
C PRO A 132 17.09 0.47 0.92
N ARG A 133 16.33 0.91 -0.09
CA ARG A 133 16.17 0.20 -1.37
C ARG A 133 15.62 -1.23 -1.23
N THR A 134 14.56 -1.38 -0.43
CA THR A 134 13.89 -2.67 -0.20
C THR A 134 12.76 -2.95 -1.21
N TYR A 135 11.97 -1.93 -1.56
CA TYR A 135 10.74 -2.10 -2.33
C TYR A 135 10.93 -1.72 -3.80
N ASP A 136 10.28 -2.46 -4.70
CA ASP A 136 10.27 -2.21 -6.14
C ASP A 136 9.09 -1.30 -6.55
N LEU A 137 7.97 -1.39 -5.82
CA LEU A 137 6.77 -0.57 -6.01
C LEU A 137 6.24 -0.11 -4.65
N ILE A 138 5.94 1.17 -4.53
CA ILE A 138 5.26 1.74 -3.35
C ILE A 138 3.92 2.30 -3.81
N HIS A 139 2.86 1.94 -3.08
CA HIS A 139 1.52 2.47 -3.29
C HIS A 139 1.14 3.33 -2.10
N ALA A 140 0.61 4.51 -2.37
CA ALA A 140 0.23 5.50 -1.38
C ALA A 140 -1.12 6.12 -1.76
N ASN A 141 -2.17 5.66 -1.10
CA ASN A 141 -3.53 6.15 -1.29
C ASN A 141 -3.94 7.07 -0.14
N GLY A 142 -4.20 8.34 -0.44
CA GLY A 142 -4.61 9.36 0.53
C GLY A 142 -3.61 9.60 1.65
N VAL A 143 -2.35 9.16 1.50
CA VAL A 143 -1.33 9.24 2.57
C VAL A 143 -1.02 10.71 2.88
N PHE A 144 -0.85 11.55 1.86
CA PHE A 144 -0.47 12.94 2.09
C PHE A 144 -1.63 13.75 2.66
N SER A 145 -2.86 13.48 2.22
CA SER A 145 -4.05 14.08 2.84
C SER A 145 -4.22 13.63 4.30
N LEU A 146 -3.95 12.37 4.62
CA LEU A 146 -4.03 11.84 5.98
C LEU A 146 -3.01 12.53 6.93
N TYR A 147 -1.83 12.90 6.41
CA TYR A 147 -0.75 13.51 7.19
C TYR A 147 -0.63 15.04 7.04
N LYS A 148 -1.53 15.70 6.30
CA LYS A 148 -1.45 17.12 5.89
C LYS A 148 -1.12 18.11 7.01
N ASP A 149 -1.58 17.84 8.24
CA ASP A 149 -1.38 18.69 9.42
C ASP A 149 -0.66 17.97 10.56
N LYS A 150 0.04 16.87 10.26
CA LYS A 150 0.75 16.02 11.23
C LYS A 150 2.26 16.11 11.09
N CYS A 151 2.77 16.06 9.86
CA CYS A 151 4.18 16.26 9.56
C CYS A 151 4.38 16.72 8.12
N ASP A 152 5.60 17.11 7.79
CA ASP A 152 5.94 17.66 6.49
C ASP A 152 5.90 16.58 5.40
N LEU A 153 5.30 16.93 4.26
CA LEU A 153 5.26 16.07 3.08
C LEU A 153 6.65 15.65 2.60
N GLU A 154 7.65 16.51 2.85
CA GLU A 154 9.05 16.28 2.51
C GLU A 154 9.63 15.09 3.28
N ASP A 155 9.33 14.95 4.56
CA ASP A 155 9.82 13.84 5.39
C ASP A 155 9.28 12.49 4.89
N ILE A 156 7.98 12.45 4.56
CA ILE A 156 7.35 11.27 3.98
C ILE A 156 8.00 10.93 2.62
N LEU A 157 8.23 11.93 1.76
CA LEU A 157 8.85 11.73 0.45
C LEU A 157 10.31 11.25 0.55
N LEU A 158 11.08 11.78 1.51
CA LEU A 158 12.45 11.33 1.79
C LEU A 158 12.47 9.88 2.27
N GLU A 159 11.50 9.48 3.10
CA GLU A 159 11.38 8.11 3.56
C GLU A 159 11.02 7.16 2.40
N VAL A 160 10.09 7.57 1.53
CA VAL A 160 9.77 6.84 0.29
C VAL A 160 11.02 6.73 -0.59
N ASP A 161 11.82 7.79 -0.75
CA ASP A 161 13.07 7.72 -1.51
C ASP A 161 14.05 6.73 -0.90
N ARG A 162 14.24 6.76 0.42
CA ARG A 162 15.17 5.89 1.11
C ARG A 162 14.85 4.41 0.87
N ILE A 163 13.59 4.02 0.99
CA ILE A 163 13.17 2.60 0.91
C ILE A 163 12.91 2.10 -0.53
N LEU A 164 12.69 3.00 -1.48
CA LEU A 164 12.47 2.65 -2.88
C LEU A 164 13.78 2.31 -3.60
N ARG A 165 13.77 1.21 -4.35
CA ARG A 165 14.87 0.82 -5.21
C ARG A 165 15.05 1.79 -6.38
N PRO A 166 16.27 1.96 -6.90
CA PRO A 166 16.45 2.64 -8.18
C PRO A 166 15.65 1.94 -9.28
N GLU A 167 15.10 2.72 -10.21
CA GLU A 167 14.14 2.28 -11.23
C GLU A 167 12.84 1.68 -10.66
N GLY A 168 12.64 1.79 -9.34
CA GLY A 168 11.38 1.49 -8.68
C GLY A 168 10.32 2.55 -8.98
N ALA A 169 9.06 2.15 -8.85
CA ALA A 169 7.93 3.02 -9.11
C ALA A 169 7.16 3.37 -7.83
N VAL A 170 6.51 4.53 -7.83
CA VAL A 170 5.54 4.93 -6.81
C VAL A 170 4.23 5.28 -7.48
N ILE A 171 3.12 4.86 -6.89
CA ILE A 171 1.78 5.26 -7.30
C ILE A 171 1.18 6.05 -6.15
N PHE A 172 1.10 7.36 -6.33
CA PHE A 172 0.38 8.24 -5.42
C PHE A 172 -1.04 8.45 -5.96
N ARG A 173 -2.04 8.17 -5.14
CA ARG A 173 -3.44 8.50 -5.39
C ARG A 173 -3.90 9.43 -4.29
N ASP A 174 -4.24 10.66 -4.63
CA ASP A 174 -4.65 11.69 -3.66
C ASP A 174 -5.38 12.84 -4.37
N GLU A 175 -5.85 13.83 -3.61
CA GLU A 175 -6.45 15.05 -4.15
C GLU A 175 -5.47 15.82 -5.06
N VAL A 176 -5.98 16.41 -6.14
CA VAL A 176 -5.16 17.07 -7.17
C VAL A 176 -4.27 18.19 -6.61
N ASP A 177 -4.75 18.96 -5.65
CA ASP A 177 -4.00 20.07 -5.03
C ASP A 177 -2.80 19.55 -4.23
N VAL A 178 -2.96 18.42 -3.54
CA VAL A 178 -1.89 17.72 -2.82
C VAL A 178 -0.88 17.14 -3.82
N LEU A 179 -1.34 16.44 -4.86
CA LEU A 179 -0.45 15.86 -5.86
C LEU A 179 0.35 16.90 -6.65
N VAL A 180 -0.19 18.11 -6.86
CA VAL A 180 0.57 19.21 -7.47
C VAL A 180 1.75 19.64 -6.59
N LYS A 181 1.55 19.71 -5.26
CA LYS A 181 2.64 20.00 -4.31
C LYS A 181 3.70 18.90 -4.31
N VAL A 182 3.24 17.64 -4.24
CA VAL A 182 4.10 16.45 -4.28
C VAL A 182 4.92 16.42 -5.58
N LYS A 183 4.28 16.67 -6.74
CA LYS A 183 4.96 16.72 -8.04
C LYS A 183 6.05 17.80 -8.08
N LYS A 184 5.83 18.96 -7.45
CA LYS A 184 6.85 20.02 -7.36
C LYS A 184 8.07 19.57 -6.57
N MET A 185 7.88 18.93 -5.42
CA MET A 185 8.96 18.40 -4.57
C MET A 185 9.74 17.30 -5.28
N ILE A 186 9.02 16.35 -5.87
CA ILE A 186 9.60 15.23 -6.64
C ILE A 186 10.45 15.73 -7.82
N GLY A 187 10.08 16.85 -8.45
CA GLY A 187 10.89 17.49 -9.49
C GLY A 187 12.30 17.86 -9.00
N GLY A 188 12.45 18.27 -7.74
CA GLY A 188 13.75 18.52 -7.11
C GLY A 188 14.54 17.23 -6.81
N MET A 189 13.85 16.11 -6.57
CA MET A 189 14.43 14.78 -6.33
C MET A 189 14.85 14.07 -7.61
N ARG A 190 14.59 14.68 -8.78
CA ARG A 190 14.93 14.15 -10.10
C ARG A 190 14.31 12.78 -10.39
N TRP A 191 13.07 12.58 -9.95
CA TRP A 191 12.26 11.45 -10.38
C TRP A 191 11.39 11.82 -11.57
N ASP A 192 11.13 10.85 -12.45
CA ASP A 192 10.23 11.06 -13.57
C ASP A 192 8.79 10.86 -13.11
N SER A 193 7.92 11.83 -13.35
CA SER A 193 6.54 11.80 -12.90
C SER A 193 5.55 11.98 -14.04
N LYS A 194 4.44 11.25 -13.96
CA LYS A 194 3.33 11.29 -14.91
C LYS A 194 2.01 11.33 -14.15
N MET A 195 1.28 12.43 -14.29
CA MET A 195 -0.04 12.62 -13.69
C MET A 195 -1.12 12.14 -14.65
N MET A 196 -2.06 11.36 -14.14
CA MET A 196 -3.16 10.73 -14.88
C MET A 196 -4.48 11.05 -14.17
N ASP A 197 -5.55 11.08 -14.95
CA ASP A 197 -6.90 11.25 -14.42
C ASP A 197 -7.38 10.00 -13.68
N HIS A 198 -8.37 10.20 -12.80
CA HIS A 198 -9.13 9.12 -12.19
C HIS A 198 -9.79 8.24 -13.25
N GLU A 199 -9.97 6.95 -12.97
CA GLU A 199 -10.59 6.02 -13.92
C GLU A 199 -12.06 6.30 -14.23
N ASP A 200 -12.75 7.05 -13.36
CA ASP A 200 -14.12 7.54 -13.59
C ASP A 200 -14.19 8.84 -14.39
N GLY A 201 -13.02 9.40 -14.75
CA GLY A 201 -12.92 10.53 -15.66
C GLY A 201 -12.20 11.74 -15.06
N PRO A 202 -12.01 12.78 -15.89
CA PRO A 202 -11.19 13.94 -15.56
C PRO A 202 -11.82 14.90 -14.54
N LEU A 203 -13.13 14.80 -14.29
CA LEU A 203 -13.83 15.69 -13.36
C LEU A 203 -13.71 15.26 -11.89
N VAL A 204 -13.24 14.04 -11.62
CA VAL A 204 -12.98 13.58 -10.26
C VAL A 204 -11.73 14.29 -9.73
N PRO A 205 -11.80 14.90 -8.51
CA PRO A 205 -10.68 15.67 -7.95
C PRO A 205 -9.50 14.80 -7.53
N GLU A 206 -9.75 13.53 -7.18
CA GLU A 206 -8.69 12.56 -6.94
C GLU A 206 -7.97 12.23 -8.25
N LYS A 207 -6.65 12.19 -8.22
CA LYS A 207 -5.80 11.91 -9.39
C LYS A 207 -4.79 10.82 -9.08
N ILE A 208 -4.12 10.32 -10.11
CA ILE A 208 -3.08 9.31 -9.99
C ILE A 208 -1.77 9.92 -10.48
N LEU A 209 -0.77 9.99 -9.62
CA LEU A 209 0.59 10.39 -9.96
C LEU A 209 1.49 9.16 -9.93
N VAL A 210 1.88 8.68 -11.11
CA VAL A 210 2.85 7.60 -11.25
C VAL A 210 4.24 8.20 -11.36
N VAL A 211 5.16 7.70 -10.54
CA VAL A 211 6.51 8.24 -10.43
C VAL A 211 7.52 7.11 -10.54
N VAL A 212 8.65 7.37 -11.20
CA VAL A 212 9.75 6.41 -11.35
C VAL A 212 11.04 7.05 -10.86
N LYS A 213 11.68 6.39 -9.90
CA LYS A 213 12.97 6.83 -9.36
C LYS A 213 14.07 6.54 -10.37
N GLN A 214 14.79 7.57 -10.78
CA GLN A 214 15.90 7.42 -11.70
C GLN A 214 17.12 6.81 -11.00
N TYR A 215 17.85 5.96 -11.71
CA TYR A 215 19.15 5.48 -11.24
C TYR A 215 20.22 6.52 -11.56
N TRP A 216 20.66 7.23 -10.52
CA TRP A 216 21.72 8.23 -10.64
C TRP A 216 23.08 7.58 -10.49
N VAL A 217 23.81 7.46 -11.59
CA VAL A 217 25.27 7.26 -11.58
C VAL A 217 25.89 8.62 -11.84
N GLY A 218 26.77 9.09 -10.96
CA GLY A 218 27.53 10.32 -11.23
C GLY A 218 28.29 10.12 -12.54
N ASN A 219 28.07 10.99 -13.52
CA ASN A 219 28.74 10.89 -14.82
C ASN A 219 30.26 10.78 -14.59
N SER A 220 30.83 9.61 -14.85
CA SER A 220 32.27 9.44 -15.05
C SER A 220 32.64 9.89 -16.47
N THR A 221 32.25 11.12 -16.81
CA THR A 221 32.83 11.84 -17.94
C THR A 221 33.61 13.01 -17.35
N SER A 222 34.69 12.66 -16.65
CA SER A 222 35.85 13.53 -16.59
C SER A 222 36.40 13.63 -18.01
N SER A 223 35.98 14.66 -18.73
CA SER A 223 36.65 15.11 -19.94
C SER A 223 38.09 15.46 -19.55
N GLN A 224 39.05 14.62 -19.93
CA GLN A 224 40.43 15.03 -20.15
C GLN A 224 40.63 15.20 -21.65
#